data_AF-A0A0D3KUS3-F1
#
_entry.id   AF-A0A0D3KUS3-F1
#
_cell.length_a   1.000
_cell.length_b   1.000
_cell.length_c   1.000
_cell.angle_alpha   90.00
_cell.angle_beta   90.00
_cell.angle_gamma   90.00
#
_symmetry.space_group_name_H-M   'P 1'
#
loop_
_entity.id
_entity.type
_entity.pdbx_description
1 polymer ?
#
loop_
_entity_poly.entity_id
_entity_poly.type
_entity_poly.pdbx_seq_one_letter_code
_entity_poly.pdbx_strand_id
1 'polypeptide(L)'
;MLRRALLGGGGLAIALGILHRLSITQSNQPRCLCGWAGLSFVRKLDMAKYDLTIVSPRPYFFYTPLLTGSVTGTVHFHNILEPIRSFCTRAGAADATYVKASCEGVDLKK
;
A
#
# COMPACT_ATOMS: atom_id res chain seq x y z
N MET A 1 1.51 -41.31 -28.66
CA MET A 1 2.85 -41.03 -29.22
C MET A 1 3.55 -40.08 -28.24
N LEU A 2 4.27 -40.62 -27.25
CA LEU A 2 5.75 -40.68 -27.21
C LEU A 2 6.38 -39.27 -27.09
N ARG A 3 7.17 -38.88 -26.07
CA ARG A 3 7.93 -39.64 -25.06
C ARG A 3 8.37 -38.75 -23.87
N ARG A 4 8.32 -39.39 -22.69
CA ARG A 4 9.28 -39.40 -21.55
C ARG A 4 9.63 -38.06 -20.86
N ALA A 5 9.16 -37.78 -19.64
CA ALA A 5 9.33 -38.50 -18.36
C ALA A 5 10.73 -38.37 -17.73
N LEU A 6 10.76 -37.57 -16.66
CA LEU A 6 11.32 -37.86 -15.33
C LEU A 6 12.82 -38.20 -15.22
N LEU A 7 13.60 -37.19 -14.81
CA LEU A 7 14.59 -37.35 -13.75
C LEU A 7 14.27 -36.30 -12.66
N GLY A 8 13.71 -36.74 -11.53
CA GLY A 8 13.75 -35.99 -10.28
C GLY A 8 15.18 -35.96 -9.75
N GLY A 9 15.56 -35.12 -8.80
CA GLY A 9 14.78 -34.29 -7.88
C GLY A 9 15.66 -34.07 -6.66
N GLY A 10 15.69 -32.83 -6.14
CA GLY A 10 16.40 -32.47 -4.91
C GLY A 10 17.69 -31.69 -5.16
N GLY A 11 17.62 -30.35 -5.08
CA GLY A 11 18.83 -29.52 -4.97
C GLY A 11 18.72 -28.07 -5.44
N LEU A 12 17.68 -27.69 -6.20
CA LEU A 12 17.67 -26.40 -6.92
C LEU A 12 16.57 -25.40 -6.50
N ALA A 13 15.82 -25.66 -5.43
CA ALA A 13 14.67 -24.83 -5.07
C ALA A 13 14.99 -23.52 -4.30
N ILE A 14 16.26 -23.24 -3.96
CA ILE A 14 16.62 -22.00 -3.22
C ILE A 14 16.94 -20.82 -4.17
N ALA A 15 17.10 -21.08 -5.47
CA ALA A 15 17.52 -20.04 -6.44
C ALA A 15 16.39 -19.18 -7.04
N LEU A 16 15.11 -19.41 -6.68
CA LEU A 16 13.96 -18.69 -7.28
C LEU A 16 13.21 -17.73 -6.34
N GLY A 17 13.65 -17.59 -5.08
CA GLY A 17 12.96 -16.77 -4.07
C GLY A 17 13.32 -15.28 -4.03
N ILE A 18 14.38 -14.86 -4.73
CA ILE A 18 14.95 -13.50 -4.62
C ILE A 18 14.57 -12.61 -5.82
N LEU A 19 13.87 -13.15 -6.83
CA LEU A 19 13.51 -12.40 -8.03
C LEU A 19 12.17 -11.65 -7.95
N HIS A 20 11.51 -11.59 -6.80
CA HIS A 20 10.32 -10.75 -6.60
C HIS A 20 10.70 -9.37 -6.03
N ARG A 21 11.83 -8.81 -6.48
CA ARG A 21 12.05 -7.37 -6.43
C ARG A 21 11.12 -6.77 -7.46
N LEU A 22 9.90 -6.47 -7.02
CA LEU A 22 8.84 -5.83 -7.78
C LEU A 22 9.42 -4.58 -8.43
N SER A 23 9.78 -4.71 -9.71
CA SER A 23 10.09 -3.58 -10.58
C SER A 23 8.77 -2.86 -10.82
N ILE A 24 8.41 -1.96 -9.90
CA ILE A 24 7.40 -0.95 -10.17
C ILE A 24 7.99 -0.06 -11.26
N THR A 25 7.48 -0.26 -12.47
CA THR A 25 7.86 0.45 -13.69
C THR A 25 7.75 1.96 -13.48
N GLN A 26 8.84 2.64 -13.84
CA GLN A 26 9.12 4.08 -13.75
C GLN A 26 8.28 4.91 -14.74
N SER A 27 6.95 4.96 -14.60
CA SER A 27 6.14 5.95 -15.36
C SER A 27 5.05 6.66 -14.55
N ASN A 28 4.79 6.26 -13.30
CA ASN A 28 4.01 7.07 -12.36
C ASN A 28 4.53 6.82 -10.94
N GLN A 29 5.29 7.78 -10.40
CA GLN A 29 6.01 7.64 -9.13
C GLN A 29 5.03 7.34 -7.98
N PRO A 30 5.07 6.15 -7.35
CA PRO A 30 4.19 5.85 -6.23
C PRO A 30 4.55 6.73 -5.05
N ARG A 31 3.67 7.68 -4.71
CA ARG A 31 3.88 8.58 -3.58
C ARG A 31 3.36 7.88 -2.34
N CYS A 32 4.27 7.41 -1.49
CA CYS A 32 3.93 6.78 -0.22
C CYS A 32 3.34 7.84 0.73
N LEU A 33 2.02 7.83 0.86
CA LEU A 33 1.26 8.82 1.59
C LEU A 33 0.55 8.15 2.75
N CYS A 34 1.26 7.93 3.85
CA CYS A 34 0.66 7.47 5.09
C CYS A 34 0.50 8.63 6.08
N GLY A 35 -0.67 8.72 6.72
CA GLY A 35 -0.95 9.73 7.74
C GLY A 35 -1.75 10.94 7.27
N TRP A 36 -1.87 11.93 8.16
CA TRP A 36 -2.65 13.15 7.96
C TRP A 36 -2.27 13.94 6.70
N ALA A 37 -0.97 13.97 6.37
CA ALA A 37 -0.48 14.63 5.17
C ALA A 37 -0.95 13.89 3.89
N GLY A 38 -0.93 12.56 3.91
CA GLY A 38 -1.43 11.74 2.80
C GLY A 38 -2.91 11.94 2.55
N LEU A 39 -3.72 11.91 3.61
CA LEU A 39 -5.17 12.14 3.52
C LEU A 39 -5.49 13.55 3.00
N SER A 40 -4.77 14.55 3.48
CA SER A 40 -4.95 15.95 3.03
C SER A 40 -4.53 16.14 1.58
N PHE A 41 -3.54 15.39 1.10
CA PHE A 41 -3.09 15.42 -0.27
C PHE A 41 -4.12 14.80 -1.22
N VAL A 42 -4.66 13.63 -0.88
CA VAL A 42 -5.71 12.96 -1.67
C VAL A 42 -6.93 13.87 -1.86
N ARG A 43 -7.31 14.64 -0.83
CA ARG A 43 -8.42 15.59 -0.92
C ARG A 43 -8.18 16.79 -1.85
N LYS A 44 -6.92 17.14 -2.11
CA LYS A 44 -6.54 18.30 -2.92
C LYS A 44 -6.10 17.90 -4.33
N LEU A 45 -5.97 16.60 -4.59
CA LEU A 45 -5.51 16.10 -5.86
C LEU A 45 -6.67 16.05 -6.86
N ASP A 46 -6.41 16.51 -8.08
CA ASP A 46 -7.33 16.35 -9.20
C ASP A 46 -7.12 14.98 -9.84
N MET A 47 -8.08 14.07 -9.63
CA MET A 47 -8.03 12.68 -10.13
C MET A 47 -8.13 12.58 -11.65
N ALA A 48 -8.51 13.66 -12.36
CA ALA A 48 -8.55 13.66 -13.83
C ALA A 48 -7.15 13.74 -14.46
N LYS A 49 -6.13 14.15 -13.69
CA LYS A 49 -4.78 14.44 -14.21
C LYS A 49 -3.72 13.44 -13.75
N TYR A 50 -4.01 12.66 -12.71
CA TYR A 50 -3.00 11.83 -12.05
C TYR A 50 -3.60 10.51 -11.56
N ASP A 51 -2.89 9.42 -11.83
CA ASP A 51 -3.22 8.12 -11.25
C ASP A 51 -2.68 8.03 -9.82
N LEU A 52 -3.59 7.98 -8.85
CA LEU A 52 -3.22 7.89 -7.44
C LEU A 52 -2.99 6.43 -7.01
N THR A 53 -1.75 6.12 -6.62
CA THR A 53 -1.43 4.87 -5.91
C THR A 53 -1.01 5.16 -4.48
N ILE A 54 -1.72 4.57 -3.52
CA ILE A 54 -1.45 4.71 -2.09
C ILE A 54 -0.70 3.47 -1.62
N VAL A 55 0.48 3.68 -1.06
CA VAL A 55 1.31 2.62 -0.48
C VAL A 55 1.37 2.80 1.03
N SER A 56 0.98 1.77 1.79
CA SER A 56 1.19 1.76 3.23
C SER A 56 1.31 0.32 3.78
N PRO A 57 2.03 0.11 4.89
CA PRO A 57 2.14 -1.21 5.50
C PRO A 57 0.83 -1.68 6.17
N ARG A 58 -0.09 -0.74 6.46
CA ARG A 58 -1.38 -1.01 7.11
C ARG A 58 -2.56 -0.36 6.37
N PRO A 59 -3.70 -1.06 6.20
CA PRO A 59 -4.82 -0.59 5.36
C PRO A 59 -5.77 0.41 6.05
N TYR A 60 -5.43 0.84 7.27
CA TYR A 60 -6.22 1.76 8.07
C TYR A 60 -5.35 2.92 8.56
N PHE A 61 -5.99 4.06 8.75
CA PHE A 61 -5.44 5.25 9.35
C PHE A 61 -5.98 5.40 10.78
N PHE A 62 -5.13 5.87 11.70
CA PHE A 62 -5.53 6.19 13.06
C PHE A 62 -5.74 7.67 13.23
N TYR A 63 -6.88 8.05 13.81
CA TYR A 63 -7.10 9.40 14.29
C TYR A 63 -6.28 9.64 15.58
N THR A 64 -5.01 10.02 15.39
CA THR A 64 -4.03 10.14 16.48
C THR A 64 -4.47 11.02 17.66
N PRO A 65 -5.28 12.09 17.52
CA PRO A 65 -5.78 12.85 18.66
C PRO A 65 -6.73 12.07 19.59
N LEU A 66 -7.44 11.05 19.07
CA LEU A 66 -8.39 10.23 19.85
C LEU A 66 -7.76 8.94 20.38
N LEU A 67 -6.48 8.69 20.09
CA LEU A 67 -5.79 7.51 20.60
C LEU A 67 -5.70 7.52 22.13
N THR A 68 -5.56 8.71 22.74
CA THR A 68 -5.60 8.88 24.21
C THR A 68 -6.94 8.45 24.80
N GLY A 69 -8.06 8.75 24.13
CA GLY A 69 -9.39 8.31 24.54
C GLY A 69 -9.61 6.80 24.45
N SER A 70 -8.88 6.12 23.56
CA SER A 70 -8.92 4.65 23.49
C SER A 70 -8.18 3.96 24.63
N VAL A 71 -7.12 4.60 25.16
CA VAL A 71 -6.37 4.09 26.32
C VAL A 71 -7.18 4.26 27.61
N THR A 72 -7.95 5.33 27.73
CA THR A 72 -8.80 5.60 28.91
C THR A 72 -10.18 4.94 28.83
N GLY A 73 -10.49 4.24 27.73
CA GLY A 73 -11.77 3.54 27.54
C GLY A 73 -12.96 4.46 27.23
N THR A 74 -12.72 5.76 26.96
CA THR A 74 -13.79 6.70 26.61
C THR A 74 -14.25 6.53 25.16
N VAL A 75 -13.39 6.00 24.29
CA VAL A 75 -13.68 5.77 22.87
C VAL A 75 -13.20 4.37 22.48
N HIS A 76 -14.03 3.61 21.76
CA HIS A 76 -13.63 2.30 21.26
C HIS A 76 -12.60 2.41 20.13
N PHE A 77 -11.64 1.47 20.07
CA PHE A 77 -10.61 1.40 19.03
C PHE A 77 -11.17 1.39 17.60
N HIS A 78 -12.35 0.80 17.40
CA HIS A 78 -13.01 0.76 16.09
C HIS A 78 -13.43 2.15 15.60
N ASN A 79 -13.67 3.11 16.50
CA ASN A 79 -14.13 4.45 16.15
C ASN A 79 -12.99 5.41 15.79
N ILE A 80 -11.76 5.07 16.16
CA ILE A 80 -10.56 5.85 15.83
C ILE A 80 -9.87 5.35 14.55
N LEU A 81 -10.34 4.23 14.00
CA LEU A 81 -9.83 3.57 12.82
C LEU A 81 -10.61 4.01 11.57
N GLU A 82 -9.89 4.53 10.59
CA GLU A 82 -10.47 4.89 9.30
C GLU A 82 -9.89 4.01 8.18
N PRO A 83 -10.71 3.21 7.48
CA PRO A 83 -10.23 2.43 6.34
C PRO A 83 -9.83 3.35 5.17
N ILE A 84 -8.63 3.14 4.62
CA ILE A 84 -8.09 4.00 3.54
C ILE A 84 -9.00 3.98 2.30
N ARG A 85 -9.54 2.81 1.94
CA ARG A 85 -10.46 2.68 0.79
C ARG A 85 -11.74 3.50 0.95
N SER A 86 -12.34 3.46 2.15
CA SER A 86 -13.55 4.25 2.47
C SER A 86 -13.26 5.74 2.37
N PHE A 87 -12.11 6.17 2.90
CA PHE A 87 -11.66 7.55 2.78
C PHE A 87 -11.48 8.00 1.33
N CYS A 88 -10.83 7.18 0.50
CA CYS A 88 -10.61 7.49 -0.92
C CYS A 88 -11.91 7.68 -1.69
N THR A 89 -12.89 6.80 -1.49
CA THR A 89 -14.21 6.94 -2.12
C THR A 89 -14.89 8.25 -1.71
N ARG A 90 -14.85 8.63 -0.43
CA ARG A 90 -15.41 9.90 0.05
C ARG A 90 -14.66 11.13 -0.46
N ALA A 91 -13.37 11.00 -0.72
CA ALA A 91 -12.52 12.09 -1.20
C ALA A 91 -12.62 12.32 -2.73
N GLY A 92 -13.47 11.55 -3.44
CA GLY A 92 -13.57 11.63 -4.90
C GLY A 92 -12.47 10.85 -5.65
N ALA A 93 -11.70 10.03 -4.93
CA ALA A 93 -10.61 9.23 -5.45
C ALA A 93 -11.00 7.73 -5.51
N ALA A 94 -12.12 7.41 -6.17
CA ALA A 94 -12.64 6.04 -6.21
C ALA A 94 -11.71 5.06 -6.95
N ASP A 95 -11.01 5.53 -7.97
CA ASP A 95 -10.09 4.72 -8.80
C ASP A 95 -8.68 4.58 -8.21
N ALA A 96 -8.48 5.05 -6.97
CA ALA A 96 -7.21 4.96 -6.29
C ALA A 96 -6.79 3.51 -6.01
N THR A 97 -5.59 3.14 -6.43
CA THR A 97 -5.04 1.81 -6.14
C THR A 97 -4.35 1.79 -4.79
N TYR A 98 -4.74 0.85 -3.93
CA TYR A 98 -4.12 0.65 -2.61
C TYR A 98 -3.16 -0.54 -2.63
N VAL A 99 -1.90 -0.31 -2.27
CA VAL A 99 -0.86 -1.35 -2.19
C VAL A 99 -0.36 -1.47 -0.75
N LYS A 100 -0.46 -2.68 -0.20
CA LYS A 100 0.08 -2.98 1.12
C LYS A 100 1.59 -3.25 1.03
N ALA A 101 2.40 -2.23 1.21
CA ALA A 101 3.86 -2.35 1.26
C ALA A 101 4.48 -1.33 2.21
N SER A 102 5.68 -1.65 2.70
CA SER A 102 6.53 -0.72 3.45
C SER A 102 7.50 -0.04 2.47
N CYS A 103 7.73 1.25 2.65
CA CYS A 103 8.70 2.00 1.85
C CYS A 103 10.00 2.13 2.66
N GLU A 104 11.04 1.44 2.20
CA GLU A 104 12.34 1.41 2.90
C GLU A 104 13.30 2.52 2.43
N GLY A 105 13.15 2.96 1.18
CA GLY A 105 13.96 4.00 0.58
C GLY A 105 13.30 4.59 -0.66
N VAL A 106 13.72 5.80 -1.02
CA VAL A 106 13.27 6.51 -2.22
C VAL A 106 14.47 6.73 -3.13
N ASP A 107 14.48 6.09 -4.28
CA ASP A 107 15.51 6.27 -5.29
C ASP A 107 15.22 7.55 -6.09
N LEU A 108 15.90 8.64 -5.76
CA LEU A 108 15.84 9.90 -6.52
C LEU A 108 16.83 9.83 -7.70
N LYS A 109 16.43 9.16 -8.78
CA LYS A 109 17.16 9.29 -10.05
C LYS A 109 16.75 10.62 -10.69
N LYS A 110 17.69 11.55 -10.73
CA LYS A 110 17.53 12.88 -11.33
C LYS A 110 17.56 12.80 -12.85
#